data_AF-A0A4P5YMA6-F1
#
_entry.id   AF-A0A4P5YMA6-F1
#
_cell.length_a   1.000
_cell.length_b   1.000
_cell.length_c   1.000
_cell.angle_alpha   90.00
_cell.angle_beta   90.00
_cell.angle_gamma   90.00
#
_symmetry.space_group_name_H-M   'P 1'
#
loop_
_entity.id
_entity.type
_entity.pdbx_description
1 polymer ?
#
loop_
_entity_poly.entity_id
_entity_poly.type
_entity_poly.pdbx_seq_one_letter_code
_entity_poly.pdbx_strand_id
1 'polypeptide(L)' 'MLLKRFREIAAFPSRYSDYVEHDTSGRRVDTHVCGRFAIKYWDDAADRHVKILDVHLADGAV' A
#
# COMPACT_ATOMS: atom_id res chain seq x y z
N MET A 1 11.30 9.97 4.67
CA MET A 1 10.26 9.24 5.42
C MET A 1 9.53 8.22 4.56
N LEU A 2 9.00 8.60 3.39
CA LEU A 2 8.24 7.67 2.51
C LEU A 2 9.09 6.56 1.87
N LEU A 3 10.31 6.86 1.41
CA LEU A 3 11.22 5.85 0.84
C LEU A 3 11.52 4.69 1.80
N LYS A 4 11.72 5.00 3.09
CA LYS A 4 11.91 3.98 4.13
C LYS A 4 10.67 3.11 4.22
N ARG A 5 9.47 3.72 4.22
CA ARG A 5 8.20 2.99 4.28
C ARG A 5 8.01 2.08 3.07
N PHE A 6 8.31 2.52 1.85
CA PHE A 6 8.23 1.65 0.67
C PHE A 6 9.12 0.42 0.78
N ARG A 7 10.34 0.57 1.31
CA ARG A 7 11.24 -0.58 1.55
C ARG A 7 10.68 -1.54 2.59
N GLU A 8 10.07 -1.01 3.65
CA GLU A 8 9.44 -1.84 4.70
C GLU A 8 8.21 -2.57 4.18
N ILE A 9 7.35 -1.91 3.38
CA ILE A 9 6.22 -2.53 2.70
C ILE A 9 6.71 -3.63 1.73
N ALA A 10 7.73 -3.36 0.93
CA ALA A 10 8.28 -4.36 0.01
C ALA A 10 8.84 -5.59 0.72
N ALA A 11 9.40 -5.43 1.94
CA ALA A 11 9.92 -6.54 2.72
C ALA A 11 8.84 -7.33 3.47
N PHE A 12 7.81 -6.64 3.99
CA PHE A 12 6.77 -7.25 4.82
C PHE A 12 5.39 -6.63 4.54
N PRO A 13 4.81 -6.86 3.35
CA PRO A 13 3.60 -6.16 2.90
C PRO A 13 2.40 -6.40 3.83
N SER A 14 2.26 -7.61 4.37
CA SER A 14 1.17 -7.95 5.30
C SER A 14 1.20 -7.19 6.63
N ARG A 15 2.33 -6.57 7.00
CA ARG A 15 2.45 -5.77 8.23
C ARG A 15 2.00 -4.32 8.08
N TYR A 16 1.74 -3.89 6.83
CA TYR A 16 1.44 -2.51 6.49
C TYR A 16 0.10 -2.39 5.74
N SER A 17 -0.87 -3.22 6.10
CA SER A 17 -2.21 -3.22 5.51
C SER A 17 -3.21 -2.68 6.53
N ASP A 18 -3.50 -1.39 6.46
CA ASP A 18 -4.47 -0.74 7.35
C ASP A 18 -5.90 -0.89 6.81
N TYR A 19 -6.03 -0.90 5.48
CA TYR A 19 -7.30 -1.08 4.78
C TYR A 19 -7.10 -1.97 3.56
N VAL A 20 -8.12 -2.78 3.26
CA VAL A 20 -8.11 -3.71 2.13
C VAL A 20 -9.34 -3.46 1.26
N GLU A 21 -9.11 -3.24 -0.02
CA GLU A 21 -10.14 -3.19 -1.05
C GLU A 21 -9.90 -4.28 -2.11
N HIS A 22 -10.91 -4.53 -2.93
CA HIS A 22 -10.76 -5.36 -4.12
C HIS A 22 -11.03 -4.49 -5.33
N ASP A 23 -10.13 -4.52 -6.31
CA ASP A 23 -10.34 -3.79 -7.56
C ASP A 23 -11.43 -4.45 -8.42
N THR A 24 -11.68 -3.88 -9.59
CA THR A 24 -12.69 -4.39 -10.54
C THR A 24 -12.40 -5.80 -11.06
N SER A 25 -11.17 -6.28 -10.95
CA SER A 25 -10.75 -7.65 -11.32
C SER A 25 -10.80 -8.61 -10.12
N GLY A 26 -11.27 -8.15 -8.95
CA GLY A 26 -11.29 -8.93 -7.72
C GLY A 26 -9.92 -9.10 -7.07
N ARG A 27 -8.91 -8.32 -7.49
CA ARG A 27 -7.57 -8.38 -6.89
C ARG A 27 -7.57 -7.58 -5.60
N ARG A 28 -6.99 -8.18 -4.55
CA ARG A 28 -6.74 -7.53 -3.26
C ARG A 28 -5.74 -6.38 -3.43
N VAL A 29 -6.16 -5.19 -3.02
CA VAL A 29 -5.33 -3.98 -2.95
C VAL A 29 -5.30 -3.52 -1.50
N ASP A 30 -4.10 -3.39 -0.96
CA ASP A 30 -3.85 -2.99 0.41
C ASP A 30 -3.50 -1.50 0.46
N THR A 31 -3.94 -0.81 1.50
CA THR A 31 -3.64 0.60 1.73
C THR A 31 -2.93 0.75 3.07
N HIS A 32 -1.83 1.50 3.08
CA HIS A 32 -1.12 1.90 4.30
C HIS A 32 -1.15 3.41 4.49
N VAL A 33 -1.49 3.88 5.68
CA VAL A 33 -1.36 5.30 6.05
C VAL A 33 0.00 5.54 6.71
N CYS A 34 0.84 6.33 6.05
CA CYS A 34 2.16 6.73 6.54
C CYS A 34 2.22 8.25 6.74
N GLY A 35 1.90 8.70 7.96
CA GLY A 35 1.77 10.12 8.26
C GLY A 35 0.56 10.71 7.54
N ARG A 36 0.77 11.71 6.68
CA ARG A 36 -0.29 12.34 5.88
C ARG A 36 -0.54 11.67 4.52
N PHE A 37 0.12 10.56 4.22
CA PHE A 37 0.01 9.90 2.92
C PHE A 37 -0.70 8.55 3.07
N ALA A 38 -1.64 8.27 2.18
CA ALA A 38 -2.16 6.94 1.92
C ALA A 38 -1.38 6.32 0.76
N ILE A 39 -0.88 5.11 0.96
CA ILE A 39 -0.09 4.34 0.00
C ILE A 39 -0.91 3.13 -0.39
N LYS A 40 -1.41 3.08 -1.63
CA LYS A 40 -2.09 1.91 -2.18
C LYS A 40 -1.09 1.00 -2.87
N TYR A 41 -1.10 -0.28 -2.55
CA TYR A 41 -0.19 -1.25 -3.12
C TYR A 41 -0.85 -2.60 -3.32
N TRP A 42 -0.24 -3.40 -4.19
CA TRP A 42 -0.62 -4.78 -4.44
C TRP A 42 0.60 -5.68 -4.21
N ASP A 43 0.43 -6.68 -3.34
CA ASP A 43 1.38 -7.78 -3.18
C ASP A 43 1.14 -8.84 -4.26
N ASP A 44 1.94 -8.80 -5.32
CA ASP A 44 1.89 -9.76 -6.41
C ASP A 44 2.69 -11.01 -6.03
N ALA A 45 1.98 -12.00 -5.47
CA ALA A 45 2.58 -13.27 -5.07
C ALA A 45 3.17 -14.06 -6.26
N ALA A 46 2.66 -13.86 -7.49
CA ALA A 46 3.18 -14.55 -8.67
C ALA A 46 4.55 -13.97 -9.08
N ASP A 47 4.68 -12.64 -9.05
CA ASP A 47 5.93 -11.94 -9.37
C ASP A 47 6.87 -11.79 -8.16
N ARG A 48 6.40 -12.14 -6.95
CA ARG A 48 7.07 -11.87 -5.67
C ARG A 48 7.48 -10.41 -5.52
N HIS A 49 6.58 -9.50 -5.92
CA HIS A 49 6.88 -8.08 -5.97
C HIS A 49 5.69 -7.25 -5.48
N VAL A 50 6.00 -6.19 -4.74
CA VAL A 50 5.00 -5.20 -4.34
C VAL A 50 4.94 -4.08 -5.38
N LYS A 51 3.75 -3.86 -5.94
CA LYS A 51 3.48 -2.79 -6.92
C LYS A 51 2.77 -1.65 -6.19
N ILE A 52 3.37 -0.47 -6.17
CA ILE A 52 2.70 0.74 -5.68
C ILE A 52 1.75 1.21 -6.78
N LEU A 53 0.47 1.33 -6.44
CA LEU A 53 -0.58 1.70 -7.38
C LEU A 53 -0.89 3.19 -7.32
N ASP A 54 -0.90 3.76 -6.10
CA ASP A 54 -1.18 5.17 -5.89
C ASP A 54 -0.58 5.67 -4.56
N VAL A 55 -0.30 6.98 -4.51
CA VAL A 55 0.12 7.68 -3.30
C VAL A 55 -0.56 9.04 -3.28
N HIS A 56 -1.48 9.24 -2.35
CA HIS A 56 -2.22 10.50 -2.18
C HIS A 56 -2.20 10.95 -0.72
N LEU A 57 -2.67 12.16 -0.46
CA LEU A 57 -2.88 12.63 0.91
C LEU A 57 -3.99 11.82 1.55
N ALA A 58 -3.78 11.35 2.78
CA ALA A 58 -4.83 10.68 3.52
C ALA A 58 -5.93 11.70 3.86
N ASP A 59 -7.17 11.38 3.49
CA ASP A 59 -8.32 12.22 3.83
C ASP A 59 -8.46 12.30 5.35
N GLY A 60 -8.19 13.49 5.89
CA GLY A 60 -8.03 13.73 7.33
C GLY A 60 -6.82 14.62 7.69
N ALA A 61 -5.94 14.92 6.72
CA ALA A 61 -4.89 15.93 6.87
C ALA A 61 -5.44 17.36 6.63
N VAL A 62 -6.30 17.83 7.54
CA VAL A 62 -6.70 19.25 7.66
C VAL A 62 -5.97 19.93 8.80
#